data_AF-A0A8H3LCR5-F1
#
_entry.id   AF-A0A8H3LCR5-F1
#
_cell.length_a   1.000
_cell.length_b   1.000
_cell.length_c   1.000
_cell.angle_alpha   90.00
_cell.angle_beta   90.00
_cell.angle_gamma   90.00
#
_symmetry.space_group_name_H-M   'P 1'
#
loop_
_entity.id
_entity.type
_entity.pdbx_description
1 polymer ?
#
loop_
_entity_poly.entity_id
_entity_poly.type
_entity_poly.pdbx_seq_one_letter_code
_entity_poly.pdbx_strand_id
1 'polypeptide(L)'
;MPPQKKNKKTFIYTAPISQEILTIQQAARVKSTNILTNTWINTLEAFWHDLQLPGKIEDIDTKEELECQLVLFFVSCKQQNGKDYFVQSIKAARFAIAHHINLYSKIRPQDINNKNVYPDLYNAITGKIKILTKSGFGKSREADAFTESEIQLIVNHPAMQTDSLKGLLRRIFWHNAFELALRGGEHYDLKIQHFVKRKDGGIDVIFYQSKCNQISLSNSNSKSEIISIPPNENIIKDYELYFTKRSPQCDDAFYLQPCNQAEGI
;
A
#
# COMPACT_ATOMS: atom_id res chain seq x y z
N MET A 1 9.94 25.30 -58.03
CA MET A 1 9.95 24.56 -56.75
C MET A 1 8.86 23.51 -56.78
N PRO A 2 9.19 22.21 -56.69
CA PRO A 2 8.19 21.16 -56.55
C PRO A 2 7.57 21.21 -55.14
N PRO A 3 6.26 20.97 -54.98
CA PRO A 3 5.63 20.99 -53.67
C PRO A 3 6.14 19.81 -52.84
N GLN A 4 6.68 20.11 -51.65
CA GLN A 4 7.03 19.10 -50.66
C GLN A 4 5.78 18.27 -50.33
N LYS A 5 5.83 16.97 -50.64
CA LYS A 5 4.82 16.00 -50.21
C LYS A 5 4.73 16.05 -48.68
N LYS A 6 3.65 16.63 -48.15
CA LYS A 6 3.30 16.50 -46.73
C LYS A 6 3.03 15.02 -46.47
N ASN A 7 3.97 14.34 -45.80
CA ASN A 7 3.75 12.99 -45.30
C ASN A 7 2.55 13.01 -44.35
N LYS A 8 1.39 12.52 -44.80
CA LYS A 8 0.25 12.22 -43.92
C LYS A 8 0.73 11.12 -42.97
N LYS A 9 0.97 11.46 -41.71
CA LYS A 9 1.16 10.45 -40.66
C LYS A 9 -0.15 9.68 -40.52
N THR A 10 -0.17 8.45 -41.00
CA THR A 10 -1.29 7.53 -40.75
C THR A 10 -1.08 6.95 -39.36
N PHE A 11 -1.96 7.29 -38.42
CA PHE A 11 -1.96 6.68 -37.10
C PHE A 11 -2.79 5.40 -37.16
N ILE A 12 -2.22 4.29 -36.67
CA ILE A 12 -2.91 3.01 -36.54
C ILE A 12 -3.46 2.93 -35.12
N TYR A 13 -4.75 2.66 -34.98
CA TYR A 13 -5.39 2.38 -33.70
C TYR A 13 -6.47 1.31 -33.86
N THR A 14 -6.71 0.57 -32.78
CA THR A 14 -7.81 -0.40 -32.65
C THR A 14 -8.77 0.10 -31.59
N ALA A 15 -10.08 0.02 -31.84
CA ALA A 15 -11.07 0.37 -30.83
C ALA A 15 -10.99 -0.62 -29.65
N PRO A 16 -10.82 -0.16 -28.41
CA PRO A 16 -10.73 -1.06 -27.27
C PRO A 16 -12.09 -1.70 -26.98
N ILE A 17 -12.08 -2.96 -26.56
CA ILE A 17 -13.29 -3.63 -26.07
C ILE A 17 -13.58 -3.24 -24.61
N SER A 18 -14.83 -3.37 -24.16
CA SER A 18 -15.24 -2.98 -22.79
C SER A 18 -14.38 -3.62 -21.70
N GLN A 19 -13.92 -4.87 -21.89
CA GLN A 19 -13.06 -5.55 -20.93
C GLN A 19 -11.67 -4.91 -20.80
N GLU A 20 -11.09 -4.41 -21.89
CA GLU A 20 -9.80 -3.72 -21.87
C GLU A 20 -9.92 -2.38 -21.16
N ILE A 21 -11.00 -1.64 -21.42
CA ILE A 21 -11.32 -0.39 -20.73
C ILE A 21 -11.43 -0.63 -19.22
N LEU A 22 -12.19 -1.66 -18.82
CA LEU A 22 -12.35 -2.03 -17.42
C LEU A 22 -11.03 -2.43 -16.77
N THR A 23 -10.20 -3.20 -17.47
CA THR A 23 -8.88 -3.63 -16.96
C THR A 23 -7.97 -2.42 -16.69
N ILE A 24 -7.90 -1.48 -17.63
CA ILE A 24 -7.11 -0.25 -17.49
C ILE A 24 -7.64 0.62 -16.33
N GLN A 25 -8.96 0.78 -16.22
CA GLN A 25 -9.58 1.53 -15.13
C GLN A 25 -9.36 0.87 -13.76
N GLN A 26 -9.39 -0.46 -13.70
CA GLN A 26 -9.11 -1.22 -12.48
C GLN A 26 -7.65 -1.15 -12.06
N ALA A 27 -6.71 -1.02 -13.00
CA ALA A 27 -5.29 -0.86 -12.70
C ALA A 27 -4.98 0.42 -11.88
N ALA A 28 -5.83 1.44 -11.95
CA ALA A 28 -5.73 2.64 -11.12
C ALA A 28 -6.10 2.39 -9.64
N ARG A 29 -6.76 1.26 -9.32
CA ARG A 29 -7.24 0.96 -7.96
C ARG A 29 -6.20 0.19 -7.17
N VAL A 30 -5.91 0.67 -5.96
CA VAL A 30 -4.99 0.00 -5.04
C VAL A 30 -5.74 -1.07 -4.25
N LYS A 31 -5.29 -2.33 -4.33
CA LYS A 31 -5.91 -3.48 -3.63
C LYS A 31 -6.13 -3.24 -2.13
N SER A 32 -5.16 -2.62 -1.45
CA SER A 32 -5.26 -2.31 -0.02
C SER A 32 -6.41 -1.35 0.31
N THR A 33 -6.75 -0.43 -0.60
CA THR A 33 -7.87 0.50 -0.41
C THR A 33 -9.18 -0.26 -0.41
N ASN A 34 -9.37 -1.22 -1.33
CA ASN A 34 -10.58 -2.04 -1.36
C ASN A 34 -10.74 -2.87 -0.07
N ILE A 35 -9.66 -3.50 0.40
CA ILE A 35 -9.66 -4.28 1.64
C ILE A 35 -10.04 -3.40 2.84
N LEU A 36 -9.43 -2.22 2.94
CA LEU A 36 -9.72 -1.27 4.02
C LEU A 36 -11.15 -0.75 3.95
N THR A 37 -11.65 -0.43 2.75
CA THR A 37 -13.05 -0.02 2.53
C THR A 37 -14.01 -1.10 2.99
N ASN A 38 -13.84 -2.33 2.51
CA ASN A 38 -14.69 -3.46 2.90
C ASN A 38 -14.66 -3.70 4.43
N THR A 39 -13.49 -3.56 5.06
CA THR A 39 -13.36 -3.70 6.51
C THR A 39 -14.25 -2.69 7.25
N TRP A 40 -14.21 -1.42 6.85
CA TRP A 40 -14.99 -0.36 7.50
C TRP A 40 -16.48 -0.45 7.18
N ILE A 41 -16.85 -0.86 5.95
CA ILE A 41 -18.24 -1.10 5.59
C ILE A 41 -18.83 -2.27 6.38
N ASN A 42 -18.12 -3.39 6.47
CA ASN A 42 -18.55 -4.52 7.30
C ASN A 42 -18.68 -4.13 8.78
N THR A 43 -17.79 -3.28 9.28
CA THR A 43 -17.85 -2.77 10.66
C THR A 43 -19.08 -1.88 10.88
N LEU A 44 -19.41 -1.04 9.90
CA LEU A 44 -20.60 -0.19 9.93
C LEU A 44 -21.89 -1.01 9.86
N GLU A 45 -21.96 -1.97 8.94
CA GLU A 45 -23.13 -2.84 8.77
C GLU A 45 -23.36 -3.72 10.01
N ALA A 46 -22.29 -4.24 10.63
CA ALA A 46 -22.39 -4.95 11.90
C ALA A 46 -22.95 -4.04 13.01
N PHE A 47 -22.47 -2.80 13.10
CA PHE A 47 -22.99 -1.83 14.07
C PHE A 47 -24.48 -1.52 13.86
N TRP A 48 -24.92 -1.39 12.61
CA TRP A 48 -26.33 -1.19 12.30
C TRP A 48 -27.19 -2.41 12.62
N HIS A 49 -26.70 -3.61 12.32
CA HIS A 49 -27.36 -4.84 12.70
C HIS A 49 -27.57 -4.92 14.22
N ASP A 50 -26.55 -4.57 15.01
CA ASP A 50 -26.64 -4.56 16.48
C ASP A 50 -27.64 -3.52 17.01
N LEU A 51 -27.81 -2.40 16.30
CA LEU A 51 -28.83 -1.38 16.60
C LEU A 51 -30.20 -1.66 15.96
N GLN A 52 -30.36 -2.79 15.29
CA GLN A 52 -31.58 -3.14 14.54
C GLN A 52 -31.98 -2.08 13.49
N LEU A 53 -30.99 -1.37 12.96
CA LEU A 53 -31.18 -0.44 11.85
C LEU A 53 -31.28 -1.23 10.54
N PRO A 54 -32.27 -0.94 9.67
CA PRO A 54 -32.52 -1.72 8.48
C PRO A 54 -31.51 -1.42 7.35
N GLY A 55 -31.18 -2.45 6.58
CA GLY A 55 -30.57 -2.34 5.26
C GLY A 55 -29.05 -2.14 5.25
N LYS A 56 -28.51 -1.94 4.04
CA LYS A 56 -27.11 -1.56 3.80
C LYS A 56 -26.99 -0.07 3.58
N ILE A 57 -25.77 0.44 3.61
CA ILE A 57 -25.50 1.87 3.38
C ILE A 57 -25.89 2.30 1.97
N GLU A 58 -25.90 1.33 1.07
CA GLU A 58 -26.28 1.46 -0.34
C GLU A 58 -27.78 1.71 -0.51
N ASP A 59 -28.59 1.23 0.45
CA ASP A 59 -30.04 1.23 0.38
C ASP A 59 -30.67 2.53 0.88
N ILE A 60 -29.92 3.35 1.62
CA ILE A 60 -30.38 4.63 2.18
C ILE A 60 -30.80 5.58 1.06
N ASP A 61 -32.04 6.09 1.16
CA ASP A 61 -32.67 6.87 0.09
C ASP A 61 -32.59 8.40 0.32
N THR A 62 -32.20 8.85 1.52
CA THR A 62 -32.14 10.29 1.86
C THR A 62 -30.82 10.71 2.50
N LYS A 63 -30.43 11.97 2.32
CA LYS A 63 -29.21 12.51 2.92
C LYS A 63 -29.35 12.66 4.44
N GLU A 64 -30.55 12.96 4.93
CA GLU A 64 -30.85 13.16 6.34
C GLU A 64 -30.70 11.85 7.11
N GLU A 65 -31.22 10.76 6.55
CA GLU A 65 -31.05 9.43 7.13
C GLU A 65 -29.59 8.99 7.11
N LEU A 66 -28.88 9.23 5.98
CA LEU A 66 -27.46 8.96 5.88
C LEU A 66 -26.66 9.72 6.95
N GLU A 67 -26.95 11.01 7.15
CA GLU A 67 -26.28 11.84 8.15
C GLU A 67 -26.51 11.29 9.57
N CYS A 68 -27.77 11.03 9.92
CA CYS A 68 -28.15 10.53 11.23
C CYS A 68 -27.46 9.20 11.56
N GLN A 69 -27.50 8.24 10.63
CA GLN A 69 -26.89 6.93 10.85
C GLN A 69 -25.37 6.99 10.95
N LEU A 70 -24.70 7.85 10.16
CA LEU A 70 -23.26 8.03 10.23
C LEU A 70 -22.82 8.76 11.51
N VAL A 71 -23.61 9.73 12.01
CA VAL A 71 -23.37 10.38 13.31
C VAL A 71 -23.38 9.33 14.42
N LEU A 72 -24.41 8.48 14.46
CA LEU A 72 -24.52 7.40 15.45
C LEU A 72 -23.30 6.47 15.42
N PHE A 73 -22.88 6.07 14.22
CA PHE A 73 -21.70 5.24 14.04
C PHE A 73 -20.41 5.90 14.56
N PHE A 74 -20.09 7.12 14.12
CA PHE A 74 -18.81 7.75 14.49
C PHE A 74 -18.71 8.13 15.96
N VAL A 75 -19.83 8.48 16.60
CA VAL A 75 -19.87 8.74 18.05
C VAL A 75 -19.59 7.44 18.82
N SER A 76 -20.22 6.35 18.40
CA SER A 76 -20.26 5.09 19.14
C SER A 76 -19.11 4.12 18.80
N CYS A 77 -18.46 4.29 17.66
CA CYS A 77 -17.48 3.31 17.16
C CYS A 77 -16.31 3.09 18.15
N LYS A 78 -16.06 1.80 18.42
CA LYS A 78 -15.02 1.27 19.30
C LYS A 78 -14.47 -0.03 18.72
N GLN A 79 -13.27 -0.40 19.13
CA GLN A 79 -12.68 -1.69 18.79
C GLN A 79 -13.50 -2.84 19.41
N GLN A 80 -13.32 -4.06 18.90
CA GLN A 80 -13.98 -5.27 19.44
C GLN A 80 -13.73 -5.48 20.95
N ASN A 81 -12.59 -5.02 21.47
CA ASN A 81 -12.24 -5.08 22.89
C ASN A 81 -12.81 -3.90 23.72
N GLY A 82 -13.70 -3.08 23.15
CA GLY A 82 -14.30 -1.90 23.78
C GLY A 82 -13.39 -0.66 23.87
N LYS A 83 -12.12 -0.76 23.44
CA LYS A 83 -11.20 0.39 23.45
C LYS A 83 -11.50 1.37 22.33
N ASP A 84 -11.14 2.62 22.54
CA ASP A 84 -11.25 3.64 21.51
C ASP A 84 -10.26 3.38 20.36
N TYR A 85 -10.69 3.77 19.16
CA TYR A 85 -9.82 3.82 17.99
C TYR A 85 -8.86 5.01 18.06
N PHE A 86 -7.71 4.88 17.39
CA PHE A 86 -6.83 6.02 17.13
C PHE A 86 -7.49 7.02 16.16
N VAL A 87 -7.09 8.28 16.26
CA VAL A 87 -7.59 9.36 15.37
C VAL A 87 -7.40 8.99 13.88
N GLN A 88 -6.29 8.34 13.54
CA GLN A 88 -6.01 7.93 12.16
C GLN A 88 -6.99 6.87 11.64
N SER A 89 -7.44 5.96 12.51
CA SER A 89 -8.45 4.96 12.18
C SER A 89 -9.81 5.61 11.90
N ILE A 90 -10.22 6.60 12.71
CA ILE A 90 -11.45 7.36 12.49
C ILE A 90 -11.42 8.09 11.13
N LYS A 91 -10.29 8.72 10.79
CA LYS A 91 -10.10 9.36 9.48
C LYS A 91 -10.16 8.33 8.33
N ALA A 92 -9.50 7.18 8.51
CA ALA A 92 -9.51 6.11 7.51
C ALA A 92 -10.93 5.58 7.27
N ALA A 93 -11.71 5.34 8.33
CA ALA A 93 -13.11 4.93 8.26
C ALA A 93 -13.95 5.94 7.46
N ARG A 94 -13.80 7.23 7.77
CA ARG A 94 -14.48 8.31 7.06
C ARG A 94 -14.21 8.30 5.55
N PHE A 95 -12.94 8.18 5.15
CA PHE A 95 -12.58 8.15 3.72
C PHE A 95 -13.05 6.86 3.03
N ALA A 96 -12.96 5.72 3.71
CA ALA A 96 -13.47 4.44 3.22
C ALA A 96 -14.98 4.50 2.95
N ILE A 97 -15.76 4.97 3.92
CA ILE A 97 -17.21 5.12 3.81
C ILE A 97 -17.58 6.11 2.70
N ALA A 98 -16.93 7.28 2.65
CA ALA A 98 -17.16 8.27 1.59
C ALA A 98 -16.91 7.69 0.19
N HIS A 99 -15.83 6.90 0.05
CA HIS A 99 -15.50 6.24 -1.20
C HIS A 99 -16.58 5.22 -1.60
N HIS A 100 -17.02 4.39 -0.66
CA HIS A 100 -18.05 3.37 -0.90
C HIS A 100 -19.38 3.98 -1.32
N ILE A 101 -19.85 5.02 -0.62
CA ILE A 101 -21.09 5.74 -0.96
C ILE A 101 -21.04 6.24 -2.40
N ASN A 102 -19.93 6.86 -2.80
CA ASN A 102 -19.79 7.42 -4.16
C ASN A 102 -19.68 6.37 -5.26
N LEU A 103 -19.39 5.11 -4.92
CA LEU A 103 -19.41 4.00 -5.87
C LEU A 103 -20.77 3.32 -5.97
N TYR A 104 -21.44 3.08 -4.83
CA TYR A 104 -22.54 2.13 -4.76
C TYR A 104 -23.88 2.71 -4.31
N SER A 105 -23.89 3.80 -3.55
CA SER A 105 -25.15 4.35 -3.00
C SER A 105 -26.08 4.87 -4.09
N LYS A 106 -27.39 4.72 -3.89
CA LYS A 106 -28.43 5.26 -4.79
C LYS A 106 -28.40 6.79 -4.86
N ILE A 107 -28.03 7.45 -3.76
CA ILE A 107 -28.01 8.92 -3.67
C ILE A 107 -26.69 9.53 -4.14
N ARG A 108 -25.76 8.76 -4.72
CA ARG A 108 -24.48 9.29 -5.22
C ARG A 108 -24.68 10.34 -6.33
N PRO A 109 -23.77 11.33 -6.46
CA PRO A 109 -22.58 11.55 -5.63
C PRO A 109 -22.92 12.25 -4.31
N GLN A 110 -22.17 11.92 -3.25
CA GLN A 110 -22.31 12.54 -1.93
C GLN A 110 -20.94 12.93 -1.39
N ASP A 111 -20.77 14.21 -1.05
CA ASP A 111 -19.60 14.66 -0.29
C ASP A 111 -19.92 14.73 1.20
N ILE A 112 -19.81 13.59 1.87
CA ILE A 112 -20.02 13.48 3.33
C ILE A 112 -18.97 14.27 4.15
N ASN A 113 -17.98 14.90 3.49
CA ASN A 113 -17.02 15.78 4.13
C ASN A 113 -17.46 17.25 4.14
N ASN A 114 -18.46 17.60 3.33
CA ASN A 114 -18.92 18.96 3.19
C ASN A 114 -19.76 19.37 4.40
N LYS A 115 -19.19 20.22 5.27
CA LYS A 115 -19.86 20.74 6.47
C LYS A 115 -21.16 21.51 6.19
N ASN A 116 -21.35 22.01 4.96
CA ASN A 116 -22.57 22.73 4.59
C ASN A 116 -23.70 21.78 4.18
N VAL A 117 -23.36 20.53 3.82
CA VAL A 117 -24.32 19.50 3.43
C VAL A 117 -24.60 18.56 4.60
N TYR A 118 -23.55 18.21 5.36
CA TYR A 118 -23.58 17.30 6.49
C TYR A 118 -22.99 17.95 7.77
N PRO A 119 -23.63 18.99 8.32
CA PRO A 119 -23.11 19.74 9.46
C PRO A 119 -22.99 18.90 10.75
N ASP A 120 -23.95 18.02 11.02
CA ASP A 120 -24.00 17.22 12.25
C ASP A 120 -22.96 16.11 12.20
N LEU A 121 -22.81 15.46 11.05
CA LEU A 121 -21.74 14.48 10.83
C LEU A 121 -20.36 15.13 10.97
N TYR A 122 -20.18 16.31 10.35
CA TYR A 122 -18.92 17.04 10.45
C TYR A 122 -18.56 17.36 11.90
N ASN A 123 -19.53 17.85 12.67
CA ASN A 123 -19.35 18.20 14.08
C ASN A 123 -19.10 16.95 14.95
N ALA A 124 -19.83 15.86 14.73
CA ALA A 124 -19.67 14.61 15.46
C ALA A 124 -18.26 14.02 15.27
N ILE A 125 -17.78 13.92 14.02
CA ILE A 125 -16.43 13.41 13.73
C ILE A 125 -15.36 14.35 14.31
N THR A 126 -15.53 15.66 14.15
CA THR A 126 -14.57 16.65 14.67
C THR A 126 -14.50 16.60 16.20
N GLY A 127 -15.66 16.50 16.86
CA GLY A 127 -15.76 16.34 18.31
C GLY A 127 -15.07 15.07 18.80
N LYS A 128 -15.37 13.93 18.17
CA LYS A 128 -14.72 12.64 18.46
C LYS A 128 -13.20 12.73 18.33
N ILE A 129 -12.69 13.29 17.24
CA ILE A 129 -11.23 13.47 17.03
C ILE A 129 -10.61 14.35 18.11
N LYS A 130 -11.26 15.45 18.53
CA LYS A 130 -10.77 16.32 19.60
C LYS A 130 -10.69 15.57 20.93
N ILE A 131 -11.71 14.79 21.28
CA ILE A 131 -11.75 13.98 22.51
C ILE A 131 -10.64 12.92 22.50
N LEU A 132 -10.49 12.19 21.40
CA LEU A 132 -9.46 11.17 21.24
C LEU A 132 -8.05 11.76 21.32
N THR A 133 -7.81 12.90 20.67
CA THR A 133 -6.51 13.60 20.72
C THR A 133 -6.16 14.00 22.15
N LYS A 134 -7.10 14.62 22.89
CA LYS A 134 -6.89 15.00 24.30
C LYS A 134 -6.62 13.80 25.19
N SER A 135 -7.15 12.64 24.83
CA SER A 135 -6.97 11.36 25.53
C SER A 135 -5.71 10.59 25.10
N GLY A 136 -4.82 11.21 24.29
CA GLY A 136 -3.55 10.61 23.87
C GLY A 136 -3.62 9.73 22.61
N PHE A 137 -4.80 9.50 22.03
CA PHE A 137 -4.99 8.69 20.82
C PHE A 137 -4.67 9.46 19.51
N GLY A 138 -4.11 10.66 19.62
CA GLY A 138 -3.65 11.47 18.49
C GLY A 138 -2.18 11.27 18.11
N LYS A 139 -1.38 10.58 18.93
CA LYS A 139 0.06 10.41 18.67
C LYS A 139 0.33 9.28 17.68
N SER A 140 1.15 9.54 16.67
CA SER A 140 1.86 8.50 15.93
C SER A 140 2.90 7.86 16.85
N ARG A 141 3.03 6.52 16.81
CA ARG A 141 4.23 5.86 17.31
C ARG A 141 5.27 5.94 16.21
N GLU A 142 6.11 6.96 16.26
CA GLU A 142 7.32 6.99 15.44
C GLU A 142 8.29 5.95 15.98
N ALA A 143 8.98 5.27 15.07
CA ALA A 143 10.04 4.33 15.43
C ALA A 143 11.35 5.10 15.53
N ASP A 144 12.14 4.81 16.56
CA ASP A 144 13.49 5.34 16.67
C ASP A 144 14.39 4.75 15.58
N ALA A 145 15.35 5.53 15.11
CA ALA A 145 16.36 5.05 14.18
C ALA A 145 17.28 4.04 14.88
N PHE A 146 17.69 3.00 14.15
CA PHE A 146 18.68 2.06 14.68
C PHE A 146 20.01 2.75 14.94
N THR A 147 20.61 2.45 16.09
CA THR A 147 21.99 2.79 16.39
C THR A 147 22.94 1.83 15.67
N GLU A 148 24.20 2.26 15.48
CA GLU A 148 25.22 1.41 14.84
C GLU A 148 25.44 0.08 15.59
N SER A 149 25.40 0.12 16.92
CA SER A 149 25.53 -1.08 17.75
C SER A 149 24.36 -2.05 17.58
N GLU A 150 23.13 -1.56 17.47
CA GLU A 150 21.96 -2.39 17.17
C GLU A 150 22.05 -3.03 15.78
N ILE A 151 22.52 -2.28 14.78
CA ILE A 151 22.74 -2.80 13.42
C ILE A 151 23.75 -3.95 13.48
N GLN A 152 24.86 -3.77 14.21
CA GLN A 152 25.87 -4.82 14.37
C GLN A 152 25.31 -6.06 15.10
N LEU A 153 24.50 -5.86 16.15
CA LEU A 153 23.84 -6.97 16.84
C LEU A 153 22.91 -7.76 15.92
N ILE A 154 22.14 -7.07 15.07
CA ILE A 154 21.22 -7.70 14.12
C ILE A 154 22.00 -8.49 13.07
N VAL A 155 22.97 -7.87 12.39
CA VAL A 155 23.71 -8.49 11.28
C VAL A 155 24.52 -9.70 11.75
N ASN A 156 25.07 -9.65 12.97
CA ASN A 156 25.87 -10.73 13.54
C ASN A 156 25.04 -11.82 14.26
N HIS A 157 23.72 -11.67 14.35
CA HIS A 157 22.86 -12.66 15.00
C HIS A 157 22.97 -14.04 14.32
N PRO A 158 22.96 -15.17 15.05
CA PRO A 158 23.05 -16.51 14.47
C PRO A 158 21.98 -16.82 13.40
N ALA A 159 20.80 -16.23 13.54
CA ALA A 159 19.71 -16.39 12.58
C ALA A 159 19.94 -15.70 11.22
N MET A 160 20.98 -14.86 11.11
CA MET A 160 21.34 -14.05 9.94
C MET A 160 22.61 -14.57 9.25
N GLN A 161 23.15 -15.72 9.67
CA GLN A 161 24.39 -16.28 9.11
C GLN A 161 24.18 -16.80 7.69
N THR A 162 25.18 -16.62 6.84
CA THR A 162 25.11 -16.92 5.40
C THR A 162 25.41 -18.37 5.05
N ASP A 163 25.79 -19.17 6.04
CA ASP A 163 26.02 -20.61 5.95
C ASP A 163 24.74 -21.42 5.68
N SER A 164 23.59 -20.92 6.13
CA SER A 164 22.28 -21.49 5.87
C SER A 164 21.49 -20.69 4.83
N LEU A 165 20.72 -21.38 3.97
CA LEU A 165 19.85 -20.72 2.99
C LEU A 165 18.83 -19.77 3.66
N LYS A 166 18.29 -20.17 4.82
CA LYS A 166 17.35 -19.35 5.59
C LYS A 166 18.02 -18.11 6.17
N GLY A 167 19.24 -18.24 6.70
CA GLY A 167 19.98 -17.11 7.25
C GLY A 167 20.42 -16.12 6.17
N LEU A 168 20.91 -16.62 5.03
CA LEU A 168 21.21 -15.79 3.85
C LEU A 168 19.96 -15.03 3.36
N LEU A 169 18.80 -15.70 3.25
CA LEU A 169 17.56 -15.06 2.83
C LEU A 169 17.13 -13.94 3.80
N ARG A 170 17.23 -14.17 5.11
CA ARG A 170 16.94 -13.17 6.13
C ARG A 170 17.91 -11.98 6.05
N ARG A 171 19.19 -12.25 5.80
CA ARG A 171 20.20 -11.21 5.63
C ARG A 171 19.95 -10.35 4.40
N ILE A 172 19.59 -10.96 3.28
CA ILE A 172 19.20 -10.22 2.07
C ILE A 172 17.91 -9.43 2.28
N PHE A 173 16.91 -10.01 2.97
CA PHE A 173 15.70 -9.29 3.31
C PHE A 173 16.00 -8.04 4.17
N TRP A 174 16.90 -8.17 5.15
CA TRP A 174 17.35 -7.05 5.97
C TRP A 174 18.06 -5.97 5.14
N HIS A 175 19.04 -6.34 4.30
CA HIS A 175 19.74 -5.39 3.43
C HIS A 175 18.76 -4.65 2.50
N ASN A 176 17.81 -5.36 1.88
CA ASN A 176 16.78 -4.73 1.07
C ASN A 176 15.88 -3.79 1.89
N ALA A 177 15.50 -4.14 3.13
CA ALA A 177 14.70 -3.26 3.97
C ALA A 177 15.49 -2.00 4.38
N PHE A 178 16.77 -2.15 4.71
CA PHE A 178 17.61 -1.08 5.24
C PHE A 178 18.15 -0.16 4.13
N GLU A 179 18.80 -0.71 3.11
CA GLU A 179 19.46 0.05 2.03
C GLU A 179 18.45 0.69 1.06
N LEU A 180 17.30 0.03 0.84
CA LEU A 180 16.29 0.49 -0.12
C LEU A 180 15.07 1.13 0.57
N ALA A 181 15.06 1.19 1.91
CA ALA A 181 13.98 1.72 2.72
C ALA A 181 12.58 1.16 2.36
N LEU A 182 12.53 -0.12 1.98
CA LEU A 182 11.30 -0.75 1.51
C LEU A 182 10.27 -0.88 2.62
N ARG A 183 9.01 -0.60 2.28
CA ARG A 183 7.88 -0.96 3.12
C ARG A 183 7.53 -2.43 2.90
N GLY A 184 6.96 -3.09 3.91
CA GLY A 184 6.66 -4.52 3.87
C GLY A 184 5.93 -5.02 2.60
N GLY A 185 5.03 -4.21 2.02
CA GLY A 185 4.34 -4.56 0.77
C GLY A 185 5.22 -4.53 -0.48
N GLU A 186 6.24 -3.66 -0.51
CA GLU A 186 7.11 -3.45 -1.68
C GLU A 186 8.10 -4.61 -1.87
N HIS A 187 8.35 -5.39 -0.81
CA HIS A 187 9.18 -6.61 -0.90
C HIS A 187 8.58 -7.68 -1.82
N TYR A 188 7.25 -7.79 -1.89
CA TYR A 188 6.58 -8.86 -2.65
C TYR A 188 6.69 -8.67 -4.16
N ASP A 189 6.86 -7.43 -4.62
CA ASP A 189 6.89 -7.08 -6.04
C ASP A 189 8.33 -6.97 -6.59
N LEU A 190 9.35 -7.21 -5.74
CA LEU A 190 10.74 -7.23 -6.18
C LEU A 190 10.97 -8.39 -7.14
N LYS A 191 11.68 -8.12 -8.23
CA LYS A 191 12.14 -9.12 -9.20
C LYS A 191 13.65 -9.09 -9.31
N ILE A 192 14.24 -10.24 -9.66
CA ILE A 192 15.69 -10.34 -9.82
C ILE A 192 16.23 -9.35 -10.86
N GLN A 193 15.48 -9.15 -11.96
CA GLN A 193 15.84 -8.23 -13.04
C GLN A 193 15.85 -6.75 -12.64
N HIS A 194 15.27 -6.39 -11.49
CA HIS A 194 15.31 -5.02 -10.98
C HIS A 194 16.71 -4.64 -10.47
N PHE A 195 17.56 -5.62 -10.16
CA PHE A 195 18.89 -5.43 -9.57
C PHE A 195 19.95 -5.46 -10.67
N VAL A 196 20.55 -4.31 -10.95
CA VAL A 196 21.56 -4.12 -12.00
C VAL A 196 22.90 -3.83 -11.37
N LYS A 197 23.86 -4.76 -11.53
CA LYS A 197 25.23 -4.57 -11.04
C LYS A 197 25.92 -3.46 -11.83
N ARG A 198 26.55 -2.53 -11.11
CA ARG A 198 27.32 -1.42 -11.68
C ARG A 198 28.79 -1.78 -11.88
N LYS A 199 29.48 -0.96 -12.67
CA LYS A 199 30.92 -1.10 -12.93
C LYS A 199 31.79 -0.94 -11.69
N ASP A 200 31.36 -0.15 -10.73
CA ASP A 200 32.05 0.10 -9.45
C ASP A 200 31.79 -0.99 -8.40
N GLY A 201 31.01 -2.03 -8.74
CA GLY A 201 30.64 -3.10 -7.83
C GLY A 201 29.37 -2.85 -7.01
N GLY A 202 28.79 -1.65 -7.06
CA GLY A 202 27.49 -1.35 -6.45
C GLY A 202 26.32 -1.99 -7.22
N ILE A 203 25.10 -1.82 -6.71
CA ILE A 203 23.88 -2.35 -7.35
C ILE A 203 22.85 -1.21 -7.45
N ASP A 204 22.32 -0.99 -8.65
CA ASP A 204 21.15 -0.13 -8.84
C ASP A 204 19.88 -0.99 -8.81
N VAL A 205 18.89 -0.57 -8.05
CA VAL A 205 17.58 -1.23 -7.95
C VAL A 205 16.51 -0.34 -8.56
N ILE A 206 15.84 -0.85 -9.59
CA ILE A 206 14.85 -0.10 -10.36
C ILE A 206 13.44 -0.41 -9.87
N PHE A 207 12.72 0.61 -9.42
CA PHE A 207 11.32 0.56 -9.00
C PHE A 207 10.43 1.24 -10.04
N TYR A 208 9.65 0.43 -10.77
CA TYR A 208 8.69 0.93 -11.75
C TYR A 208 7.40 1.48 -11.12
N GLN A 209 7.11 1.06 -9.88
CA GLN A 209 5.97 1.53 -9.10
C GLN A 209 6.35 1.47 -7.62
N SER A 210 6.38 2.61 -6.94
CA SER A 210 6.54 2.67 -5.48
C SER A 210 5.32 3.34 -4.87
N LYS A 211 5.07 3.12 -3.57
CA LYS A 211 3.92 3.73 -2.91
C LYS A 211 4.02 5.26 -2.83
N CYS A 212 5.24 5.80 -2.84
CA CYS A 212 5.50 7.24 -2.83
C CYS A 212 5.57 7.83 -4.25
N ASN A 213 5.93 7.03 -5.25
CA ASN A 213 5.84 7.39 -6.65
C ASN A 213 4.59 6.77 -7.30
N GLN A 214 3.41 7.10 -6.75
CA GLN A 214 2.17 6.77 -7.42
C GLN A 214 2.14 7.57 -8.73
N ILE A 215 2.36 6.86 -9.84
CA ILE A 215 2.26 7.39 -11.19
C ILE A 215 0.77 7.71 -11.42
N SER A 216 0.38 8.91 -11.02
CA SER A 216 -0.97 9.43 -11.12
C SER A 216 -1.03 10.54 -12.17
N LEU A 217 -2.25 10.86 -12.62
CA LEU A 217 -2.46 11.87 -13.66
C LEU A 217 -1.86 13.24 -13.30
N SER A 218 -1.75 13.56 -12.01
CA SER A 218 -1.21 14.82 -11.50
C SER A 218 0.31 14.79 -11.29
N ASN A 219 0.97 13.63 -11.39
CA ASN A 219 2.39 13.50 -11.14
C ASN A 219 3.16 13.59 -12.47
N SER A 220 3.94 14.66 -12.66
CA SER A 220 4.72 14.90 -13.88
C SER A 220 5.95 13.98 -14.01
N ASN A 221 6.37 13.34 -12.92
CA ASN A 221 7.48 12.40 -12.89
C ASN A 221 7.00 10.95 -12.98
N SER A 222 6.59 10.54 -14.17
CA SER A 222 6.20 9.16 -14.49
C SER A 222 7.40 8.20 -14.68
N LYS A 223 8.58 8.56 -14.17
CA LYS A 223 9.81 7.77 -14.33
C LYS A 223 9.91 6.72 -13.22
N SER A 224 10.54 5.59 -13.56
CA SER A 224 10.99 4.62 -12.57
C SER A 224 11.94 5.30 -11.59
N GLU A 225 11.79 4.95 -10.32
CA GLU A 225 12.71 5.34 -9.25
C GLU A 225 13.90 4.38 -9.27
N ILE A 226 15.11 4.90 -9.05
CA ILE A 226 16.33 4.09 -8.93
C ILE A 226 16.93 4.40 -7.57
N ILE A 227 17.12 3.34 -6.78
CA ILE A 227 17.82 3.43 -5.50
C ILE A 227 19.11 2.61 -5.63
N SER A 228 20.23 3.22 -5.28
CA SER A 228 21.55 2.60 -5.41
C SER A 228 22.05 2.06 -4.08
N ILE A 229 22.42 0.79 -4.06
CA ILE A 229 23.19 0.16 -2.99
C ILE A 229 24.67 0.48 -3.24
N PRO A 230 25.39 1.07 -2.25
CA PRO A 230 26.79 1.41 -2.40
C PRO A 230 27.67 0.16 -2.54
N PRO A 231 28.89 0.28 -3.11
CA PRO A 231 29.84 -0.83 -3.25
C PRO A 231 30.49 -1.22 -1.90
N ASN A 232 29.69 -1.50 -0.88
CA ASN A 232 30.15 -2.00 0.41
C ASN A 232 30.45 -3.50 0.29
N GLU A 233 31.69 -3.88 0.54
CA GLU A 233 32.17 -5.25 0.33
C GLU A 233 31.33 -6.31 1.05
N ASN A 234 30.91 -6.05 2.30
CA ASN A 234 30.14 -7.02 3.08
C ASN A 234 28.73 -7.22 2.50
N ILE A 235 28.06 -6.12 2.15
CA ILE A 235 26.71 -6.15 1.60
C ILE A 235 26.73 -6.80 0.21
N ILE A 236 27.64 -6.36 -0.66
CA ILE A 236 27.73 -6.87 -2.03
C ILE A 236 28.07 -8.36 -2.05
N LYS A 237 28.96 -8.85 -1.17
CA LYS A 237 29.24 -10.29 -1.04
C LYS A 237 27.99 -11.10 -0.71
N ASP A 238 27.13 -10.60 0.18
CA ASP A 238 25.89 -11.29 0.51
C ASP A 238 24.95 -11.37 -0.71
N TYR A 239 24.78 -10.27 -1.46
CA TYR A 239 23.99 -10.27 -2.70
C TYR A 239 24.54 -11.21 -3.77
N GLU A 240 25.85 -11.18 -3.99
CA GLU A 240 26.50 -12.09 -4.94
C GLU A 240 26.30 -13.55 -4.53
N LEU A 241 26.49 -13.87 -3.24
CA LEU A 241 26.23 -15.22 -2.73
C LEU A 241 24.77 -15.60 -2.96
N TYR A 242 23.81 -14.71 -2.70
CA TYR A 242 22.40 -14.97 -2.96
C TYR A 242 22.11 -15.25 -4.45
N PHE A 243 22.67 -14.44 -5.35
CA PHE A 243 22.48 -14.61 -6.78
C PHE A 243 23.10 -15.91 -7.30
N THR A 244 24.27 -16.31 -6.80
CA THR A 244 24.90 -17.59 -7.19
C THR A 244 24.12 -18.82 -6.70
N LYS A 245 23.41 -18.72 -5.58
CA LYS A 245 22.55 -19.80 -5.06
C LYS A 245 21.21 -19.90 -5.77
N ARG A 246 20.86 -18.93 -6.62
CA ARG A 246 19.62 -18.92 -7.38
C ARG A 246 19.76 -19.77 -8.65
N SER A 247 18.87 -20.76 -8.82
CA SER A 247 18.84 -21.55 -10.05
C SER A 247 18.35 -20.71 -11.24
N PRO A 248 18.91 -20.86 -12.45
CA PRO A 248 18.42 -20.19 -13.65
C PRO A 248 16.97 -20.54 -14.03
N GLN A 249 16.43 -21.64 -13.49
CA GLN A 249 15.06 -22.10 -13.75
C GLN A 249 14.02 -21.53 -12.78
N CYS A 250 14.44 -20.75 -11.78
CA CYS A 250 13.52 -20.15 -10.83
C CYS A 250 12.67 -19.05 -11.46
N ASP A 251 11.49 -18.82 -10.87
CA ASP A 251 10.60 -17.70 -11.17
C ASP A 251 11.33 -16.33 -11.11
N ASP A 252 10.77 -15.25 -11.63
CA ASP A 252 11.41 -13.94 -11.62
C ASP A 252 11.35 -13.21 -10.26
N ALA A 253 10.50 -13.67 -9.34
CA ALA A 253 10.32 -13.11 -8.00
C ALA A 253 11.63 -13.10 -7.19
N PHE A 254 12.01 -11.95 -6.64
CA PHE A 254 13.31 -11.79 -6.01
C PHE A 254 13.51 -12.73 -4.83
N TYR A 255 12.53 -12.85 -3.91
CA TYR A 255 12.60 -13.77 -2.78
C TYR A 255 12.10 -15.16 -3.18
N LEU A 256 12.92 -16.18 -2.94
CA LEU A 256 12.56 -17.57 -3.15
C LEU A 256 12.49 -18.32 -1.83
N GLN A 257 11.64 -19.33 -1.75
CA GLN A 257 11.68 -20.27 -0.64
C GLN A 257 12.94 -21.13 -0.75
N PRO A 258 13.69 -21.34 0.35
CA PRO A 258 14.78 -22.31 0.36
C PRO A 258 14.28 -23.69 -0.04
N CYS A 259 14.92 -24.32 -1.01
CA CYS A 259 14.70 -25.74 -1.24
C CYS A 259 15.11 -26.48 0.03
N ASN A 260 14.18 -27.21 0.66
CA ASN A 260 14.56 -28.22 1.62
C ASN A 260 15.32 -29.27 0.81
N GLN A 261 16.65 -29.24 0.84
CA GLN A 261 17.38 -30.46 0.54
C GLN A 261 16.88 -31.45 1.59
N ALA A 262 16.13 -32.46 1.16
CA ALA A 262 15.97 -33.66 1.97
C ALA A 262 17.38 -34.03 2.41
N GLU A 263 17.58 -34.13 3.73
CA GLU A 263 18.78 -34.74 4.29
C GLU A 263 18.96 -36.06 3.56
N GLY A 264 19.97 -36.10 2.69
CA GLY A 264 20.28 -37.26 1.87
C GLY A 264 20.67 -38.40 2.81
N ILE A 265 20.03 -39.53 2.54
CA ILE A 265 20.26 -40.88 3.06
C ILE A 265 21.75 -41.20 3.20
#